data_AF-A0A2V9V0E6-F1
#
_entry.id   AF-A0A2V9V0E6-F1
#
_cell.length_a   1.000
_cell.length_b   1.000
_cell.length_c   1.000
_cell.angle_alpha   90.00
_cell.angle_beta   90.00
_cell.angle_gamma   90.00
#
_symmetry.space_group_name_H-M   'P 1'
#
loop_
_entity.id
_entity.type
_entity.pdbx_description
1 polymer ?
#
loop_
_entity_poly.entity_id
_entity_poly.type
_entity_poly.pdbx_seq_one_letter_code
_entity_poly.pdbx_strand_id
1 'polypeptide(L)'
;KNQEKNSSVSLRRDGEKHFHRRDALWQVERAVRWSGPLLDELPEPDAQSPLEVMNHEERLVADFNGTGLTIGPHPMQYRRAEMKKLGIYRASDLPQLPNGRRLRVGGCVIARQRPGTAKGMMFMSLEDETGIANAIIAPDLLQKNRVLLISERFVMVEGILQNQDNVMHIRAEKVAPLHVTKAETASHDFH
;
A
#
# COMPACT_ATOMS: atom_id res chain seq x y z
N LYS A 1 -25.71 54.47 -38.66
CA LYS A 1 -26.63 53.54 -39.34
C LYS A 1 -25.92 52.19 -39.44
N ASN A 2 -26.47 51.20 -38.72
CA ASN A 2 -26.31 49.75 -38.76
C ASN A 2 -24.90 49.14 -38.68
N GLN A 3 -24.52 48.37 -37.65
CA GLN A 3 -25.05 47.10 -37.08
C GLN A 3 -24.53 45.82 -37.77
N GLU A 4 -23.98 44.93 -36.92
CA GLU A 4 -23.92 43.46 -37.01
C GLU A 4 -22.91 42.87 -38.03
N LYS A 5 -22.01 41.94 -37.68
CA LYS A 5 -22.19 40.76 -36.84
C LYS A 5 -20.90 40.39 -36.09
N ASN A 6 -20.99 40.40 -34.76
CA ASN A 6 -20.15 39.58 -33.89
C ASN A 6 -20.53 38.10 -34.11
N SER A 7 -19.61 37.30 -34.64
CA SER A 7 -19.70 35.84 -34.57
C SER A 7 -18.66 35.35 -33.57
N SER A 8 -19.09 35.33 -32.32
CA SER A 8 -18.42 34.71 -31.18
C SER A 8 -18.26 33.21 -31.42
N VAL A 9 -17.06 32.79 -31.80
CA VAL A 9 -16.64 31.38 -31.70
C VAL A 9 -16.39 31.10 -30.23
N SER A 10 -17.43 30.60 -29.56
CA SER A 10 -17.32 30.05 -28.22
C SER A 10 -16.48 28.77 -28.28
N LEU A 11 -15.17 28.88 -28.05
CA LEU A 11 -14.38 27.73 -27.60
C LEU A 11 -14.91 27.34 -26.22
N ARG A 12 -15.84 26.38 -26.21
CA ARG A 12 -16.15 25.61 -25.00
C ARG A 12 -14.84 24.91 -24.62
N ARG A 13 -14.26 25.32 -23.49
CA ARG A 13 -13.20 24.56 -22.83
C ARG A 13 -13.77 23.18 -22.55
N ASP A 14 -13.29 22.18 -23.28
CA ASP A 14 -13.48 20.78 -22.93
C ASP A 14 -13.02 20.63 -21.48
N GLY A 15 -13.98 20.31 -20.61
CA GLY A 15 -13.69 20.01 -19.22
C GLY A 15 -12.66 18.88 -19.18
N GLU A 16 -11.60 19.06 -18.40
CA GLU A 16 -10.59 18.05 -18.16
C GLU A 16 -11.27 16.72 -17.80
N LYS A 17 -11.37 15.81 -18.77
CA LYS A 17 -11.72 14.42 -18.51
C LYS A 17 -10.54 13.86 -17.72
N HIS A 18 -10.63 13.91 -16.39
CA HIS A 18 -9.74 13.17 -15.52
C HIS A 18 -9.90 11.68 -15.85
N PHE A 19 -9.07 11.16 -16.75
CA PHE A 19 -9.02 9.73 -17.03
C PHE A 19 -8.58 9.02 -15.75
N HIS A 20 -9.49 8.25 -15.15
CA HIS A 20 -9.15 7.43 -14.00
C HIS A 20 -8.47 6.14 -14.47
N ARG A 21 -7.61 5.56 -13.62
CA ARG A 21 -6.80 4.38 -13.96
C ARG A 21 -7.65 3.20 -14.43
N ARG A 22 -8.83 3.00 -13.81
CA ARG A 22 -9.81 1.97 -14.22
C ARG A 22 -10.38 2.24 -15.61
N ASP A 23 -10.63 3.50 -15.98
CA ASP A 23 -11.06 3.87 -17.33
C ASP A 23 -9.99 3.53 -18.37
N ALA A 24 -8.73 3.88 -18.07
CA ALA A 24 -7.61 3.60 -18.97
C ALA A 24 -7.39 2.09 -19.15
N LEU A 25 -7.42 1.31 -18.06
CA LEU A 25 -7.28 -0.15 -18.13
C LEU A 25 -8.45 -0.80 -18.89
N TRP A 26 -9.68 -0.34 -18.66
CA TRP A 26 -10.87 -0.80 -19.38
C TRP A 26 -10.76 -0.55 -20.89
N GLN A 27 -10.31 0.64 -21.28
CA GLN A 27 -10.14 0.97 -22.70
C GLN A 27 -9.02 0.16 -23.36
N VAL A 28 -7.94 -0.15 -22.64
CA VAL A 28 -6.87 -1.03 -23.15
C VAL A 28 -7.36 -2.47 -23.31
N GLU A 29 -8.09 -3.01 -22.33
CA GLU A 29 -8.65 -4.36 -22.43
C GLU A 29 -9.61 -4.47 -23.62
N ARG A 30 -10.52 -3.49 -23.79
CA ARG A 30 -11.42 -3.42 -24.94
C ARG A 30 -10.67 -3.38 -26.26
N ALA A 31 -9.59 -2.60 -26.36
CA ALA A 31 -8.80 -2.47 -27.57
C ALA A 31 -8.00 -3.74 -27.92
N VAL A 32 -7.70 -4.59 -26.94
CA VAL A 32 -6.89 -5.81 -27.12
C VAL A 32 -7.75 -7.07 -27.24
N ARG A 33 -9.04 -6.99 -26.89
CA ARG A 33 -9.97 -8.12 -27.01
C ARG A 33 -10.23 -8.45 -28.48
N TRP A 34 -9.98 -9.70 -28.87
CA TRP A 34 -10.43 -10.18 -30.17
C TRP A 34 -11.93 -10.49 -30.09
N SER A 35 -12.74 -9.65 -30.75
CA SER A 35 -14.20 -9.75 -30.86
C SER A 35 -14.67 -10.92 -31.76
N GLY A 36 -13.80 -11.42 -32.63
CA GLY A 36 -14.12 -12.48 -33.59
C GLY A 36 -14.98 -11.98 -34.77
N PRO A 37 -15.06 -12.74 -35.88
CA PRO A 37 -15.57 -12.24 -37.16
C PRO A 37 -17.04 -11.80 -37.16
N LEU A 38 -17.84 -12.28 -36.20
CA LEU A 38 -19.27 -11.98 -36.09
C LEU A 38 -19.55 -10.64 -35.38
N LEU A 39 -18.60 -10.16 -34.56
CA LEU A 39 -18.76 -8.97 -33.73
C LEU A 39 -17.94 -7.76 -34.23
N ASP A 40 -16.98 -7.98 -35.15
CA ASP A 40 -16.13 -6.91 -35.73
C ASP A 40 -16.91 -5.84 -36.51
N GLU A 41 -18.07 -6.19 -37.06
CA GLU A 41 -18.90 -5.27 -37.86
C GLU A 41 -19.90 -4.46 -37.01
N LEU A 42 -20.02 -4.76 -35.71
CA LEU A 42 -20.93 -4.03 -34.83
C LEU A 42 -20.24 -2.78 -34.25
N PRO A 43 -20.87 -1.59 -34.34
CA PRO A 43 -20.33 -0.41 -33.68
C PRO A 43 -20.40 -0.61 -32.17
N GLU A 44 -19.23 -0.70 -31.52
CA GLU A 44 -19.19 -0.72 -30.07
C GLU A 44 -19.55 0.68 -29.54
N PRO A 45 -20.54 0.81 -28.64
CA PRO A 45 -20.83 2.08 -28.01
C PRO A 45 -19.61 2.56 -27.22
N ASP A 46 -19.34 3.86 -27.27
CA ASP A 46 -18.31 4.52 -26.46
C ASP A 46 -18.82 4.64 -25.01
N ALA A 47 -18.98 3.49 -24.37
CA ALA A 47 -19.43 3.39 -23.00
C ALA A 47 -18.27 3.81 -22.09
N GLN A 48 -18.54 4.79 -21.23
CA GLN A 48 -17.69 5.06 -20.07
C GLN A 48 -17.51 3.76 -19.28
N SER A 49 -16.35 3.60 -18.63
CA SER A 49 -16.08 2.39 -17.86
C SER A 49 -17.24 2.13 -16.90
N PRO A 50 -17.78 0.90 -16.86
CA PRO A 50 -18.80 0.55 -15.87
C PRO A 50 -18.21 0.47 -14.46
N LEU A 51 -16.88 0.54 -14.33
CA LEU A 51 -16.17 0.44 -13.07
C LEU A 51 -16.23 1.77 -12.32
N GLU A 52 -16.56 1.70 -11.03
CA GLU A 52 -16.52 2.86 -10.17
C GLU A 52 -15.11 3.46 -10.12
N VAL A 53 -15.08 4.79 -10.11
CA VAL A 53 -13.87 5.58 -9.94
C VAL A 53 -13.13 5.13 -8.68
N MET A 54 -11.84 4.79 -8.80
CA MET A 54 -11.03 4.41 -7.64
C MET A 54 -11.03 5.54 -6.60
N ASN A 55 -11.32 5.18 -5.36
CA ASN A 55 -11.10 6.07 -4.24
C ASN A 55 -9.58 6.25 -3.97
N HIS A 56 -9.24 7.18 -3.10
CA HIS A 56 -7.84 7.55 -2.85
C HIS A 56 -7.02 6.41 -2.23
N GLU A 57 -7.64 5.57 -1.39
CA GLU A 57 -7.01 4.38 -0.79
C GLU A 57 -6.74 3.31 -1.86
N GLU A 58 -7.71 3.05 -2.75
CA GLU A 58 -7.57 2.10 -3.86
C GLU A 58 -6.49 2.51 -4.85
N ARG A 59 -6.38 3.80 -5.17
CA ARG A 59 -5.29 4.33 -6.01
C ARG A 59 -3.92 4.10 -5.37
N LEU A 60 -3.81 4.40 -4.08
CA LEU A 60 -2.57 4.21 -3.33
C LEU A 60 -2.16 2.73 -3.30
N VAL A 61 -3.11 1.83 -3.05
CA VAL A 61 -2.88 0.39 -3.09
C VAL A 61 -2.47 -0.07 -4.48
N ALA A 62 -3.12 0.42 -5.54
CA ALA A 62 -2.79 0.07 -6.91
C ALA A 62 -1.38 0.54 -7.30
N ASP A 63 -1.00 1.77 -6.93
CA ASP A 63 0.32 2.33 -7.19
C ASP A 63 1.41 1.60 -6.40
N PHE A 64 1.14 1.33 -5.12
CA PHE A 64 2.04 0.60 -4.23
C PHE A 64 2.20 -0.87 -4.66
N ASN A 65 1.12 -1.54 -5.06
CA ASN A 65 1.17 -2.93 -5.52
C ASN A 65 1.92 -3.08 -6.84
N GLY A 66 1.81 -2.09 -7.74
CA GLY A 66 2.47 -2.12 -9.05
C GLY A 66 3.95 -1.73 -9.01
N THR A 67 4.32 -0.70 -8.24
CA THR A 67 5.68 -0.11 -8.30
C THR A 67 6.48 -0.21 -7.00
N GLY A 68 5.85 -0.58 -5.88
CA GLY A 68 6.46 -0.51 -4.55
C GLY A 68 6.65 0.93 -4.03
N LEU A 69 6.23 1.94 -4.79
CA LEU A 69 6.29 3.35 -4.46
C LEU A 69 4.87 3.93 -4.42
N THR A 70 4.62 4.81 -3.46
CA THR A 70 3.38 5.60 -3.43
C THR A 70 3.66 6.98 -4.01
N ILE A 71 2.74 7.49 -4.84
CA ILE A 71 2.75 8.88 -5.30
C ILE A 71 2.10 9.80 -4.23
N GLY A 72 1.67 9.22 -3.10
CA GLY A 72 0.95 9.87 -2.00
C GLY A 72 1.47 9.45 -0.62
N PRO A 73 0.78 9.81 0.47
CA PRO A 73 1.23 9.52 1.82
C PRO A 73 1.30 8.01 2.10
N HIS A 74 2.23 7.61 2.98
CA HIS A 74 2.47 6.19 3.29
C HIS A 74 1.18 5.46 3.73
N PRO A 75 0.91 4.21 3.31
CA PRO A 75 -0.35 3.50 3.58
C PRO A 75 -0.77 3.47 5.06
N MET A 76 0.19 3.41 5.99
CA MET A 76 -0.06 3.47 7.44
C MET A 76 -0.74 4.77 7.90
N GLN A 77 -0.57 5.87 7.18
CA GLN A 77 -1.12 7.17 7.54
C GLN A 77 -2.64 7.17 7.55
N TYR A 78 -3.27 6.50 6.57
CA TYR A 78 -4.74 6.46 6.42
C TYR A 78 -5.43 5.78 7.61
N ARG A 79 -4.76 4.80 8.22
CA ARG A 79 -5.29 4.04 9.36
C ARG A 79 -4.62 4.38 10.68
N ARG A 80 -3.84 5.47 10.74
CA ARG A 80 -3.05 5.81 11.93
C ARG A 80 -3.90 5.95 13.20
N ALA A 81 -5.12 6.49 13.09
CA ALA A 81 -6.05 6.58 14.21
C ALA A 81 -6.45 5.20 14.75
N GLU A 82 -6.64 4.21 13.88
CA GLU A 82 -6.96 2.83 14.28
C GLU A 82 -5.73 2.12 14.88
N MET A 83 -4.56 2.29 14.27
CA MET A 83 -3.30 1.73 14.78
C MET A 83 -3.01 2.23 16.20
N LYS A 84 -3.27 3.51 16.47
CA LYS A 84 -3.16 4.08 17.81
C LYS A 84 -4.11 3.43 18.81
N LYS A 85 -5.35 3.13 18.41
CA LYS A 85 -6.33 2.39 19.25
C LYS A 85 -5.87 0.96 19.56
N LEU A 86 -5.15 0.32 18.63
CA LEU A 86 -4.56 -1.01 18.81
C LEU A 86 -3.27 -0.99 19.66
N GLY A 87 -2.83 0.19 20.10
CA GLY A 87 -1.60 0.37 20.88
C GLY A 87 -0.33 0.26 20.04
N ILE A 88 -0.42 0.47 18.73
CA ILE A 88 0.71 0.43 17.80
C ILE A 88 1.36 1.82 17.75
N TYR A 89 2.62 1.89 18.16
CA TYR A 89 3.43 3.11 18.17
C TYR A 89 3.95 3.47 16.79
N ARG A 90 4.26 4.75 16.60
CA ARG A 90 5.01 5.22 15.43
C ARG A 90 6.50 4.93 15.58
N ALA A 91 7.21 4.83 14.46
CA ALA A 91 8.67 4.76 14.47
C ALA A 91 9.28 5.98 15.20
N SER A 92 8.72 7.17 14.96
CA SER A 92 9.13 8.43 15.62
C SER A 92 8.86 8.49 17.13
N ASP A 93 7.98 7.65 17.67
CA ASP A 93 7.70 7.62 19.11
C ASP A 93 8.77 6.84 19.88
N LEU A 94 9.45 5.88 19.23
CA LEU A 94 10.39 4.96 19.87
C LEU A 94 11.55 5.62 20.64
N PRO A 95 12.19 6.69 20.13
CA PRO A 95 13.28 7.37 20.85
C PRO A 95 12.87 7.95 22.21
N GLN A 96 11.58 8.25 22.40
CA GLN A 96 11.05 8.85 23.62
C GLN A 96 10.62 7.81 24.66
N LEU A 97 10.70 6.52 24.32
CA LEU A 97 10.26 5.43 25.18
C LEU A 97 11.43 4.87 26.01
N PRO A 98 11.16 4.47 27.27
CA PRO A 98 12.19 3.86 28.09
C PRO A 98 12.62 2.50 27.54
N ASN A 99 13.92 2.23 27.60
CA ASN A 99 14.50 0.91 27.28
C ASN A 99 13.85 -0.19 28.13
N GLY A 100 13.59 -1.36 27.55
CA GLY A 100 12.90 -2.47 28.21
C GLY A 100 11.37 -2.37 28.19
N ARG A 101 10.79 -1.30 27.64
CA ARG A 101 9.33 -1.19 27.49
C ARG A 101 8.81 -2.23 26.52
N ARG A 102 7.75 -2.93 26.93
CA ARG A 102 6.95 -3.77 26.04
C ARG A 102 6.00 -2.89 25.21
N LEU A 103 6.03 -3.06 23.89
CA LEU A 103 5.26 -2.23 22.96
C LEU A 103 4.91 -2.99 21.69
N ARG A 104 4.08 -2.35 20.85
CA ARG A 104 3.78 -2.81 19.49
C ARG A 104 4.22 -1.77 18.48
N VAL A 105 4.88 -2.21 17.42
CA VAL A 105 5.14 -1.42 16.21
C VAL A 105 4.50 -2.10 15.02
N GLY A 106 4.16 -1.34 13.99
CA GLY A 106 3.59 -1.88 12.77
C GLY A 106 3.97 -1.02 11.58
N GLY A 107 4.17 -1.66 10.44
CA GLY A 107 4.61 -0.97 9.24
C GLY A 107 4.79 -1.89 8.04
N CYS A 108 5.18 -1.29 6.92
CA CYS A 108 5.57 -2.01 5.72
C CYS A 108 6.96 -2.64 5.91
N VAL A 109 7.10 -3.92 5.60
CA VAL A 109 8.41 -4.58 5.66
C VAL A 109 9.25 -4.14 4.46
N ILE A 110 10.26 -3.32 4.70
CA ILE A 110 11.18 -2.81 3.66
C ILE A 110 12.45 -3.65 3.53
N ALA A 111 12.84 -4.38 4.58
CA ALA A 111 14.00 -5.26 4.56
C ALA A 111 13.84 -6.47 5.48
N ARG A 112 14.40 -7.59 5.05
CA ARG A 112 14.55 -8.83 5.82
C ARG A 112 15.96 -9.34 5.63
N GLN A 113 16.71 -9.48 6.71
CA GLN A 113 18.10 -9.94 6.66
C GLN A 113 18.31 -11.10 7.63
N ARG A 114 19.06 -12.11 7.19
CA ARG A 114 19.48 -13.25 8.02
C ARG A 114 20.98 -13.47 7.85
N PRO A 115 21.82 -12.66 8.52
CA PRO A 115 23.26 -12.85 8.46
C PRO A 115 23.63 -14.26 8.94
N GLY A 116 24.51 -14.96 8.22
CA GLY A 116 24.95 -16.30 8.60
C GLY A 116 25.60 -16.38 9.98
N THR A 117 26.13 -15.24 10.47
CA THR A 117 26.80 -15.10 11.77
C THR A 117 25.85 -14.83 12.95
N ALA A 118 24.56 -14.54 12.70
CA ALA A 118 23.63 -14.07 13.72
C ALA A 118 22.86 -15.21 14.44
N LYS A 119 23.45 -16.41 14.54
CA LYS A 119 22.84 -17.58 15.23
C LYS A 119 21.40 -17.87 14.78
N GLY A 120 21.09 -17.62 13.50
CA GLY A 120 19.77 -17.86 12.91
C GLY A 120 18.72 -16.77 13.15
N MET A 121 19.07 -15.67 13.83
CA MET A 121 18.19 -14.50 14.01
C MET A 121 17.86 -13.85 12.66
N MET A 122 16.66 -13.26 12.58
CA MET A 122 16.24 -12.42 11.47
C MET A 122 16.12 -10.98 11.92
N PHE A 123 16.66 -10.07 11.13
CA PHE A 123 16.48 -8.63 11.26
C PHE A 123 15.42 -8.18 10.26
N MET A 124 14.47 -7.38 10.72
CA MET A 124 13.38 -6.86 9.93
C MET A 124 13.27 -5.35 10.13
N SER A 125 13.16 -4.59 9.04
CA SER A 125 12.91 -3.15 9.09
C SER A 125 11.49 -2.88 8.62
N LEU A 126 10.75 -2.16 9.46
CA LEU A 126 9.35 -1.78 9.27
C LEU A 126 9.27 -0.27 9.04
N GLU A 127 8.68 0.15 7.94
CA GLU A 127 8.47 1.56 7.60
C GLU A 127 7.03 1.99 7.91
N ASP A 128 6.89 3.18 8.48
CA ASP A 128 5.64 3.90 8.59
C ASP A 128 5.78 5.34 8.10
N GLU A 129 4.71 6.15 8.15
CA GLU A 129 4.76 7.53 7.65
C GLU A 129 5.73 8.46 8.42
N THR A 130 6.32 7.98 9.51
CA THR A 130 7.20 8.74 10.39
C THR A 130 8.63 8.22 10.44
N GLY A 131 8.91 7.09 9.78
CA GLY A 131 10.27 6.55 9.66
C GLY A 131 10.31 5.03 9.79
N ILE A 132 11.47 4.53 10.20
CA ILE A 132 11.78 3.09 10.22
C ILE A 132 11.94 2.60 11.66
N ALA A 133 11.25 1.50 11.97
CA ALA A 133 11.42 0.73 13.19
C ALA A 133 12.10 -0.61 12.86
N ASN A 134 13.11 -1.00 13.64
CA ASN A 134 13.82 -2.27 13.44
C ASN A 134 13.34 -3.31 14.45
N ALA A 135 13.20 -4.56 14.01
CA ALA A 135 12.84 -5.69 14.85
C ALA A 135 13.84 -6.84 14.68
N ILE A 136 14.14 -7.51 15.80
CA ILE A 136 14.95 -8.74 15.83
C ILE A 136 14.01 -9.89 16.18
N ILE A 137 13.96 -10.87 15.28
CA ILE A 137 13.14 -12.07 15.40
C ILE A 137 14.04 -13.25 15.72
N ALA A 138 13.76 -13.90 16.86
CA ALA A 138 14.47 -15.08 17.29
C ALA A 138 14.13 -16.30 16.40
N PRO A 139 15.03 -17.29 16.28
CA PRO A 139 14.85 -18.43 15.38
C PRO A 139 13.56 -19.24 15.64
N ASP A 140 13.16 -19.36 16.91
CA ASP A 140 11.96 -20.08 17.33
C ASP A 140 10.68 -19.36 16.90
N LEU A 141 10.61 -18.03 17.07
CA LEU A 141 9.50 -17.21 16.58
C LEU A 141 9.44 -17.23 15.05
N LEU A 142 10.61 -17.19 14.40
CA LEU A 142 10.70 -17.30 12.95
C LEU A 142 10.18 -18.64 12.42
N GLN A 143 10.53 -19.76 13.07
CA GLN A 143 10.04 -21.07 12.65
C GLN A 143 8.52 -21.19 12.80
N LYS A 144 7.97 -20.66 13.90
CA LYS A 144 6.51 -20.66 14.16
C LYS A 144 5.73 -19.79 13.18
N ASN A 145 6.28 -18.65 12.78
CA ASN A 145 5.61 -17.66 11.94
C ASN A 145 6.26 -17.50 10.55
N ARG A 146 6.89 -18.57 10.03
CA ARG A 146 7.74 -18.51 8.83
C ARG A 146 7.03 -17.94 7.61
N VAL A 147 5.80 -18.38 7.35
CA VAL A 147 5.01 -17.90 6.20
C VAL A 147 4.77 -16.40 6.35
N LEU A 148 4.16 -15.99 7.46
CA LEU A 148 3.86 -14.58 7.78
C LEU A 148 5.09 -13.69 7.63
N LEU A 149 6.21 -14.05 8.25
CA LEU A 149 7.42 -13.22 8.25
C LEU A 149 8.06 -13.08 6.87
N ILE A 150 7.82 -14.01 5.95
CA ILE A 150 8.40 -13.99 4.60
C ILE A 150 7.43 -13.36 3.59
N SER A 151 6.13 -13.66 3.67
CA SER A 151 5.14 -13.26 2.66
C SER A 151 4.47 -11.92 2.95
N GLU A 152 4.26 -11.57 4.22
CA GLU A 152 3.43 -10.41 4.55
C GLU A 152 4.15 -9.11 4.29
N ARG A 153 3.50 -8.21 3.55
CA ARG A 153 3.99 -6.85 3.29
C ARG A 153 3.87 -5.94 4.51
N PHE A 154 2.82 -6.12 5.30
CA PHE A 154 2.55 -5.30 6.48
C PHE A 154 2.45 -6.19 7.70
N VAL A 155 3.26 -5.88 8.70
CA VAL A 155 3.39 -6.71 9.90
C VAL A 155 3.32 -5.83 11.14
N MET A 156 2.64 -6.32 12.16
CA MET A 156 2.73 -5.82 13.52
C MET A 156 3.68 -6.72 14.31
N VAL A 157 4.61 -6.10 15.02
CA VAL A 157 5.56 -6.75 15.93
C VAL A 157 5.27 -6.26 17.34
N GLU A 158 4.92 -7.19 18.23
CA GLU A 158 4.88 -6.97 19.67
C GLU A 158 6.18 -7.49 20.27
N GLY A 159 6.81 -6.69 21.14
CA GLY A 159 8.06 -7.08 21.75
C GLY A 159 8.58 -6.06 22.75
N ILE A 160 9.85 -6.22 23.09
CA ILE A 160 10.54 -5.36 24.06
C ILE A 160 11.47 -4.42 23.31
N LEU A 161 11.31 -3.12 23.52
CA LEU A 161 12.23 -2.11 23.01
C LEU A 161 13.60 -2.28 23.66
N GLN A 162 14.63 -2.39 22.84
CA GLN A 162 16.01 -2.45 23.25
C GLN A 162 16.78 -1.32 22.58
N ASN A 163 17.58 -0.61 23.37
CA ASN A 163 18.57 0.34 22.88
C ASN A 163 19.96 -0.24 23.16
N GLN A 164 20.68 -0.63 22.11
CA GLN A 164 22.06 -1.12 22.18
C GLN A 164 22.92 -0.27 21.26
N ASP A 165 24.03 0.27 21.78
CA ASP A 165 25.00 1.05 21.00
C ASP A 165 24.36 2.17 20.15
N ASN A 166 23.34 2.83 20.71
CA ASN A 166 22.56 3.89 20.07
C ASN A 166 21.69 3.44 18.88
N VAL A 167 21.51 2.13 18.70
CA VAL A 167 20.59 1.52 17.75
C VAL A 167 19.40 0.97 18.52
N MET A 168 18.20 1.42 18.14
CA MET A 168 16.96 0.90 18.70
C MET A 168 16.42 -0.25 17.86
N HIS A 169 16.07 -1.33 18.54
CA HIS A 169 15.38 -2.47 17.95
C HIS A 169 14.34 -3.04 18.90
N ILE A 170 13.30 -3.64 18.34
CA ILE A 170 12.29 -4.37 19.08
C ILE A 170 12.70 -5.83 19.08
N ARG A 171 12.98 -6.40 20.25
CA ARG A 171 13.11 -7.85 20.40
C ARG A 171 11.71 -8.46 20.31
N ALA A 172 11.41 -9.08 19.18
CA ALA A 172 10.07 -9.58 18.88
C ALA A 172 9.68 -10.76 19.77
N GLU A 173 8.47 -10.71 20.30
CA GLU A 173 7.83 -11.79 21.07
C GLU A 173 6.61 -12.36 20.34
N LYS A 174 5.89 -11.52 19.59
CA LYS A 174 4.77 -11.92 18.74
C LYS A 174 4.78 -11.12 17.45
N VAL A 175 4.32 -11.75 16.38
CA VAL A 175 4.13 -11.11 15.08
C VAL A 175 2.74 -11.45 14.54
N ALA A 176 2.11 -10.49 13.89
CA ALA A 176 0.79 -10.63 13.30
C ALA A 176 0.72 -9.88 11.96
N PRO A 177 -0.09 -10.34 10.99
CA PRO A 177 -0.33 -9.57 9.78
C PRO A 177 -1.04 -8.27 10.14
N LEU A 178 -0.71 -7.20 9.45
CA LEU A 178 -1.35 -5.91 9.62
C LEU A 178 -2.12 -5.55 8.35
N HIS A 179 -3.43 -5.45 8.47
CA HIS A 179 -4.27 -5.01 7.37
C HIS A 179 -4.27 -3.48 7.40
N VAL A 180 -3.60 -2.87 6.43
CA VAL A 180 -3.48 -1.40 6.32
C VAL A 180 -4.48 -0.80 5.34
N THR A 181 -5.16 -1.63 4.56
CA THR A 181 -6.18 -1.16 3.62
C THR A 181 -7.42 -2.04 3.70
N LYS A 182 -8.59 -1.48 3.41
CA LYS A 182 -9.84 -2.23 3.18
C LYS A 182 -10.05 -2.56 1.71
N ALA A 183 -9.27 -1.97 0.81
CA ALA A 183 -9.22 -2.39 -0.58
C ALA A 183 -8.74 -3.84 -0.58
N GLU A 184 -9.69 -4.77 -0.61
CA GLU A 184 -9.41 -6.18 -0.78
C GLU A 184 -8.49 -6.27 -2.00
N THR A 185 -7.32 -6.88 -1.82
CA THR A 185 -6.75 -7.66 -2.91
C THR A 185 -7.74 -8.80 -3.12
N ALA A 186 -8.85 -8.52 -3.81
CA ALA A 186 -9.76 -9.54 -4.26
C ALA A 186 -8.92 -10.45 -5.15
N SER A 187 -8.54 -11.61 -4.60
CA SER A 187 -8.00 -12.68 -5.41
C SER A 187 -9.14 -13.03 -6.36
N HIS A 188 -8.99 -12.70 -7.63
CA HIS A 188 -9.84 -13.27 -8.66
C HIS A 188 -9.39 -14.73 -8.80
N ASP A 189 -9.88 -15.57 -7.89
CA ASP A 189 -9.71 -17.01 -8.01
C ASP A 189 -10.47 -17.44 -9.26
N PHE A 190 -9.73 -17.86 -10.29
CA PHE A 190 -10.32 -18.41 -11.52
C PHE A 190 -10.94 -19.77 -11.21
N HIS A 191 -12.23 -19.93 -11.51
CA HIS A 191 -12.94 -21.22 -11.54
C HIS A 191 -12.94 -21.79 -12.96
#